data_AF-A0A9E3X5Q8-F1
#
_entry.id   AF-A0A9E3X5Q8-F1
#
_cell.length_a   1.000
_cell.length_b   1.000
_cell.length_c   1.000
_cell.angle_alpha   90.00
_cell.angle_beta   90.00
_cell.angle_gamma   90.00
#
_symmetry.space_group_name_H-M   'P 1'
#
loop_
_entity.id
_entity.type
_entity.pdbx_description
1 polymer ?
#
loop_
_entity_poly.entity_id
_entity_poly.type
_entity_poly.pdbx_seq_one_letter_code
_entity_poly.pdbx_strand_id
1 'polypeptide(L)'
;TLGFMFAAALLYWVHIVGTGLKLRTALPGWVLFIYAVGVEIPNMAAGITIAYSSTPLYEHYIATHERLNIDLIADQIMAGGLVWFMGSVVFFCSAVLIVNRLFLRHGSSTPEYHPDWDSEERMIAPGLEHRLEEKR
;
A
#
# COMPACT_ATOMS: atom_id res chain seq x y z
N THR A 1 9.37 0.28 26.24
CA THR A 1 9.66 0.19 24.79
C THR A 1 8.53 -0.48 24.02
N LEU A 2 8.07 -1.69 24.42
CA LEU A 2 6.97 -2.41 23.77
C LEU A 2 5.66 -1.60 23.60
N GLY A 3 5.20 -0.93 24.67
CA GLY A 3 4.00 -0.10 24.60
C GLY A 3 4.12 1.09 23.64
N PHE A 4 5.32 1.66 23.50
CA PHE A 4 5.60 2.73 22.55
C PHE A 4 5.55 2.22 21.09
N MET A 5 6.16 1.05 20.82
CA MET A 5 6.10 0.44 19.49
C MET A 5 4.67 0.05 19.11
N PHE A 6 3.89 -0.48 20.06
CA PHE A 6 2.49 -0.81 19.84
C PHE A 6 1.66 0.45 19.55
N ALA A 7 1.84 1.52 20.33
CA ALA A 7 1.16 2.79 20.07
C ALA A 7 1.55 3.38 18.70
N ALA A 8 2.83 3.31 18.32
CA ALA A 8 3.28 3.76 17.00
C ALA A 8 2.63 2.93 15.86
N ALA A 9 2.53 1.61 16.03
CA ALA A 9 1.85 0.74 15.07
C ALA A 9 0.35 1.07 14.95
N LEU A 10 -0.33 1.33 16.07
CA LEU A 10 -1.73 1.77 16.04
C LEU A 10 -1.89 3.11 15.35
N LEU A 11 -1.01 4.09 15.63
CA LEU A 11 -1.05 5.40 14.96
C LEU A 11 -0.83 5.27 13.46
N TYR A 12 0.10 4.41 13.02
CA TYR A 12 0.32 4.10 11.62
C TYR A 12 -0.96 3.58 10.95
N TRP A 13 -1.63 2.59 11.55
CA TRP A 13 -2.86 2.02 11.00
C TRP A 13 -4.05 2.98 11.04
N VAL A 14 -4.20 3.76 12.11
CA VAL A 14 -5.22 4.82 12.19
C VAL A 14 -5.03 5.83 11.06
N HIS A 15 -3.79 6.14 10.71
CA HIS A 15 -3.47 7.06 9.61
C HIS A 15 -3.82 6.47 8.24
N ILE A 16 -3.53 5.19 8.01
CA ILE A 16 -3.84 4.49 6.75
C ILE A 16 -5.35 4.33 6.51
N VAL A 17 -6.08 3.85 7.52
CA VAL A 17 -7.53 3.61 7.38
C VAL A 17 -8.31 4.93 7.42
N GLY A 18 -7.76 5.97 8.06
CA GLY A 18 -8.37 7.29 8.16
C GLY A 18 -9.56 7.34 9.11
N THR A 19 -9.55 6.51 10.16
CA THR A 19 -10.70 6.21 11.02
C THR A 19 -10.96 7.14 12.20
N GLY A 20 -10.10 8.11 12.56
CA GLY A 20 -10.43 8.85 13.79
C GLY A 20 -9.68 10.11 14.19
N LEU A 21 -8.43 10.32 13.78
CA LEU A 21 -7.80 11.62 14.03
C LEU A 21 -7.96 12.47 12.79
N LYS A 22 -8.87 13.44 12.85
CA LYS A 22 -8.89 14.60 11.96
C LYS A 22 -7.60 15.41 12.18
N LEU A 23 -6.44 14.87 11.78
CA LEU A 23 -5.29 15.72 11.47
C LEU A 23 -5.80 16.71 10.42
N ARG A 24 -5.66 18.02 10.70
CA ARG A 24 -6.24 19.12 9.90
C ARG A 24 -5.95 19.02 8.40
N THR A 25 -4.97 18.22 8.00
CA THR A 25 -4.58 17.97 6.62
C THR A 25 -4.69 16.48 6.33
N ALA A 26 -5.64 16.09 5.47
CA ALA A 26 -5.65 14.77 4.88
C ALA A 26 -4.44 14.62 3.96
N LEU A 27 -3.61 13.60 4.17
CA LEU A 27 -2.52 13.33 3.23
C LEU A 27 -3.09 12.95 1.86
N PRO A 28 -2.44 13.37 0.78
CA PRO A 28 -2.85 12.95 -0.56
C PRO A 28 -2.64 11.44 -0.70
N GLY A 29 -3.55 10.76 -1.42
CA GLY A 29 -3.58 9.29 -1.48
C GLY A 29 -2.29 8.64 -1.98
N TRP A 30 -1.52 9.33 -2.82
CA TRP A 30 -0.20 8.85 -3.28
C TRP A 30 0.83 8.78 -2.14
N VAL A 31 0.77 9.67 -1.14
CA VAL A 31 1.66 9.62 0.03
C VAL A 31 1.30 8.42 0.90
N LEU A 32 0.01 8.15 1.09
CA LEU A 32 -0.45 6.96 1.82
C LEU A 32 0.00 5.66 1.13
N PHE A 33 -0.03 5.63 -0.21
CA PHE A 33 0.47 4.50 -0.98
C PHE A 33 1.97 4.28 -0.75
N ILE A 34 2.79 5.34 -0.85
CA ILE A 34 4.23 5.25 -0.55
C ILE A 34 4.47 4.78 0.88
N TYR A 35 3.67 5.25 1.84
CA TYR A 35 3.75 4.82 3.24
C TYR A 35 3.44 3.33 3.44
N ALA A 36 2.44 2.80 2.72
CA ALA A 36 2.10 1.38 2.76
C ALA A 36 3.22 0.52 2.17
N VAL A 37 3.74 0.91 1.00
CA VAL A 37 4.84 0.21 0.31
C VAL A 37 6.16 0.33 1.08
N GLY A 38 6.42 1.47 1.74
CA GLY A 38 7.63 1.70 2.50
C GLY A 38 7.80 0.77 3.71
N VAL A 39 6.69 0.37 4.34
CA VAL A 39 6.71 -0.56 5.49
C VAL A 39 6.76 -2.03 5.04
N GLU A 40 6.37 -2.32 3.80
CA GLU A 40 6.50 -3.65 3.23
C GLU A 40 7.96 -4.11 3.15
N ILE A 41 8.89 -3.20 2.83
CA ILE A 41 10.32 -3.50 2.74
C ILE A 41 10.88 -4.06 4.06
N PRO A 42 10.74 -3.38 5.22
CA PRO A 42 11.19 -3.94 6.49
C PRO A 42 10.41 -5.20 6.91
N ASN A 43 9.13 -5.35 6.53
CA ASN A 43 8.38 -6.59 6.74
C ASN A 43 9.02 -7.78 6.01
N MET A 44 9.33 -7.60 4.72
CA MET A 44 10.03 -8.61 3.91
C MET A 44 11.41 -8.92 4.49
N ALA A 45 12.19 -7.89 4.84
CA ALA A 45 13.51 -8.07 5.42
C ALA A 45 13.46 -8.86 6.73
N ALA A 46 12.50 -8.57 7.60
CA ALA A 46 12.30 -9.31 8.85
C ALA A 46 11.91 -10.78 8.59
N GLY A 47 10.94 -11.02 7.71
CA GLY A 47 10.50 -12.38 7.38
C GLY A 47 11.61 -13.23 6.77
N ILE A 48 12.38 -12.68 5.82
CA ILE A 48 13.55 -13.35 5.22
C ILE A 48 14.62 -13.63 6.28
N THR A 49 14.92 -12.65 7.15
CA THR A 49 15.92 -12.82 8.20
C THR A 49 15.55 -13.94 9.16
N ILE A 50 14.27 -14.04 9.54
CA ILE A 50 13.78 -15.13 10.40
C ILE A 50 13.85 -16.47 9.66
N ALA A 51 13.36 -16.51 8.42
CA ALA A 51 13.28 -17.75 7.65
C ALA A 51 14.66 -18.33 7.33
N TYR A 52 15.66 -17.50 7.06
CA TYR A 52 17.00 -17.95 6.65
C TYR A 52 18.05 -17.90 7.77
N SER A 53 17.65 -17.63 9.02
CA SER A 53 18.57 -17.72 10.15
C SER A 53 18.93 -19.17 10.44
N SER A 54 20.22 -19.52 10.34
CA SER A 54 20.74 -20.87 10.60
C SER A 54 20.69 -21.28 12.07
N THR A 55 20.51 -20.32 12.98
CA THR A 55 20.38 -20.54 14.42
C THR A 55 19.00 -20.11 14.91
N PRO A 56 18.45 -20.76 15.94
CA PRO A 56 17.20 -20.33 16.57
C PRO A 56 17.33 -18.91 17.09
N LEU A 57 16.49 -17.99 16.63
CA LEU A 57 16.54 -16.58 17.07
C LEU A 57 16.01 -16.38 18.50
N TYR A 58 15.25 -17.34 19.02
CA TYR A 58 14.66 -17.28 20.36
C TYR A 58 15.03 -18.52 21.18
N GLU A 59 16.03 -18.39 22.05
CA GLU A 59 16.46 -19.49 22.92
C GLU A 59 15.34 -20.03 23.82
N HIS A 60 14.41 -19.16 24.24
CA HIS A 60 13.25 -19.58 25.03
C HIS A 60 12.33 -20.56 24.30
N TYR A 61 12.30 -20.51 22.95
CA TYR A 61 11.51 -21.44 22.15
C TYR A 61 12.14 -22.83 22.07
N ILE A 62 13.45 -22.97 22.30
CA ILE A 62 14.16 -24.25 22.24
C ILE A 62 13.59 -25.21 23.30
N ALA A 63 13.54 -24.76 24.56
CA ALA A 63 13.04 -25.56 25.69
C ALA A 63 11.55 -25.93 25.57
N THR A 64 10.78 -25.13 24.81
CA THR A 64 9.35 -25.38 24.56
C THR A 64 9.16 -26.32 23.36
N HIS A 65 9.98 -26.19 22.33
CA HIS A 65 9.95 -27.04 21.13
C HIS A 65 10.36 -28.49 21.40
N GLU A 66 11.26 -28.74 22.35
CA GLU A 66 11.60 -30.10 22.80
C GLU A 66 10.35 -30.90 23.23
N ARG A 67 9.28 -30.22 23.66
CA ARG A 67 8.01 -30.86 24.06
C ARG A 67 7.06 -31.10 22.89
N LEU A 68 7.26 -30.41 21.77
CA LEU A 68 6.36 -30.42 20.62
C LEU A 68 6.73 -31.46 19.56
N ASN A 69 7.93 -32.09 19.62
CA ASN A 69 8.44 -33.04 18.62
C ASN A 69 8.39 -32.51 17.17
N ILE A 70 8.44 -31.19 17.00
CA ILE A 70 8.50 -30.51 15.70
C ILE A 70 9.94 -30.06 15.49
N ASP A 71 10.44 -30.16 14.26
CA ASP A 71 11.76 -29.61 13.92
C ASP A 71 11.76 -28.09 14.09
N LEU A 72 12.63 -27.60 14.98
CA LEU A 72 12.72 -26.21 15.37
C LEU A 72 13.09 -25.28 14.21
N ILE A 73 13.97 -25.74 13.32
CA ILE A 73 14.39 -24.97 12.15
C ILE A 73 13.25 -24.90 11.12
N ALA A 74 12.57 -26.01 10.86
CA ALA A 74 11.38 -26.01 10.02
C ALA A 74 10.27 -25.07 10.54
N ASP A 75 10.00 -25.07 11.85
CA ASP A 75 9.03 -24.15 12.46
C ASP A 75 9.44 -22.68 12.26
N GLN A 76 10.72 -22.35 12.48
CA GLN A 76 11.22 -21.00 12.25
C GLN A 76 11.10 -20.55 10.79
N ILE A 77 11.39 -21.44 9.83
CA ILE A 77 11.21 -21.17 8.40
C ILE A 77 9.74 -20.85 8.11
N MET A 78 8.81 -21.65 8.64
CA MET A 78 7.38 -21.42 8.48
C MET A 78 6.94 -20.10 9.13
N ALA A 79 7.45 -19.77 10.32
CA ALA A 79 7.15 -18.53 11.01
C ALA A 79 7.66 -17.31 10.23
N GLY A 80 8.89 -17.35 9.71
CA GLY A 80 9.44 -16.28 8.85
C GLY A 80 8.65 -16.13 7.55
N GLY A 81 8.29 -17.24 6.92
CA GLY A 81 7.41 -17.26 5.74
C GLY A 81 6.01 -16.71 6.02
N LEU A 82 5.44 -17.00 7.20
CA LEU A 82 4.14 -16.46 7.62
C LEU A 82 4.20 -14.95 7.82
N VAL A 83 5.21 -14.44 8.53
CA VAL A 83 5.42 -12.99 8.73
C VAL A 83 5.55 -12.29 7.39
N TRP A 84 6.35 -12.85 6.48
CA TRP A 84 6.51 -12.30 5.14
C TRP A 84 5.17 -12.30 4.39
N PHE A 85 4.60 -13.48 4.13
CA PHE A 85 3.43 -13.62 3.26
C PHE A 85 2.18 -12.93 3.82
N MET A 86 1.86 -13.16 5.09
CA MET A 86 0.66 -12.56 5.71
C MET A 86 0.82 -11.05 5.84
N GLY A 87 2.03 -10.56 6.17
CA GLY A 87 2.32 -9.14 6.17
C GLY A 87 2.11 -8.54 4.78
N SER A 88 2.68 -9.16 3.74
CA SER A 88 2.53 -8.73 2.35
C SER A 88 1.08 -8.65 1.91
N VAL A 89 0.25 -9.65 2.26
CA VAL A 89 -1.18 -9.64 1.93
C VAL A 89 -1.87 -8.42 2.54
N VAL A 90 -1.60 -8.11 3.81
CA VAL A 90 -2.21 -6.97 4.51
C VAL A 90 -1.79 -5.63 3.90
N PHE A 91 -0.49 -5.44 3.63
CA PHE A 91 0.00 -4.20 3.01
C PHE A 91 -0.47 -4.05 1.57
N PHE A 92 -0.49 -5.15 0.79
CA PHE A 92 -0.98 -5.15 -0.58
C PHE A 92 -2.47 -4.81 -0.66
N CYS A 93 -3.32 -5.46 0.15
CA CYS A 93 -4.74 -5.14 0.23
C CYS A 93 -4.96 -3.67 0.63
N SER A 94 -4.17 -3.16 1.57
CA SER A 94 -4.24 -1.75 1.99
C SER A 94 -3.87 -0.80 0.84
N ALA A 95 -2.82 -1.10 0.09
CA ALA A 95 -2.41 -0.31 -1.08
C ALA A 95 -3.50 -0.29 -2.16
N VAL A 96 -4.12 -1.44 -2.46
CA VAL A 96 -5.25 -1.53 -3.41
C VAL A 96 -6.43 -0.68 -2.94
N LEU A 97 -6.78 -0.74 -1.65
CA LEU A 97 -7.86 0.07 -1.09
C LEU A 97 -7.58 1.57 -1.15
N ILE A 98 -6.32 1.99 -0.90
CA ILE A 98 -5.89 3.39 -1.02
C ILE A 98 -6.04 3.88 -2.45
N VAL A 99 -5.57 3.08 -3.43
CA VAL A 99 -5.65 3.41 -4.86
C VAL A 99 -7.11 3.46 -5.31
N ASN A 100 -7.95 2.49 -4.91
CA ASN A 100 -9.38 2.51 -5.20
C ASN A 100 -10.05 3.78 -4.65
N ARG A 101 -9.73 4.16 -3.40
CA ARG A 101 -10.22 5.41 -2.80
C ARG A 101 -9.75 6.64 -3.56
N LEU A 102 -8.54 6.62 -4.13
CA LEU A 102 -8.02 7.71 -4.96
C LEU A 102 -8.83 7.86 -6.25
N PHE A 103 -9.14 6.76 -6.94
CA PHE A 103 -9.98 6.77 -8.14
C PHE A 103 -11.39 7.25 -7.85
N LEU A 104 -12.03 6.75 -6.77
CA LEU A 104 -13.37 7.19 -6.36
C LEU A 104 -13.42 8.69 -6.03
N ARG A 105 -12.36 9.25 -5.43
CA ARG A 105 -12.29 10.69 -5.11
C ARG A 105 -12.11 11.58 -6.35
N HIS A 106 -11.48 11.09 -7.40
CA HIS A 106 -11.29 11.86 -8.64
C HIS A 106 -12.51 11.81 -9.56
N GLY A 107 -13.61 11.12 -9.17
CA GLY A 107 -14.87 11.11 -9.93
C GLY A 107 -14.76 10.47 -11.33
N SER A 108 -13.61 9.89 -11.68
CA SER A 108 -13.27 9.45 -13.03
C SER A 108 -13.76 8.03 -13.37
N SER A 109 -14.81 7.55 -12.70
CA SER A 109 -15.44 6.27 -13.03
C SER A 109 -16.40 6.36 -14.23
N THR A 110 -16.66 7.56 -14.73
CA THR A 110 -17.25 7.78 -16.05
C THR A 110 -16.17 8.34 -16.97
N PRO A 111 -15.95 7.80 -18.18
CA PRO A 111 -15.20 8.51 -19.21
C PRO A 111 -15.74 9.94 -19.27
N GLU A 112 -14.89 10.94 -19.04
CA GLU A 112 -15.28 12.33 -19.24
C GLU A 112 -15.59 12.47 -20.73
N TYR A 113 -16.88 12.42 -21.07
CA TYR A 113 -17.34 12.76 -22.41
C TYR A 113 -17.09 14.25 -22.57
N HIS A 114 -15.95 14.63 -23.15
CA HIS A 114 -15.72 15.99 -23.61
C HIS A 114 -16.64 16.23 -24.81
N PRO A 115 -17.76 16.94 -24.69
CA PRO A 115 -18.76 17.03 -25.77
C PRO A 115 -18.24 17.77 -27.02
N ASP A 116 -17.03 18.32 -26.90
CA ASP A 116 -16.41 19.33 -27.76
C ASP A 116 -15.03 18.86 -28.26
N TRP A 117 -14.68 17.57 -28.12
CA TRP A 117 -13.42 17.04 -28.65
C TRP A 117 -13.44 16.95 -30.19
N ASP A 118 -14.63 16.79 -30.77
CA ASP A 118 -14.90 16.68 -32.21
C ASP A 118 -15.50 17.98 -32.78
N SER A 119 -15.43 19.10 -32.05
CA SER A 119 -15.85 20.37 -32.64
C SER A 119 -14.86 20.80 -33.70
N GLU A 120 -15.39 21.26 -34.85
CA GLU A 120 -14.58 21.78 -35.95
C GLU A 120 -13.59 22.85 -35.44
N GLU A 121 -13.96 23.61 -34.41
CA GLU A 121 -13.13 24.65 -33.77
C GLU A 121 -11.86 24.10 -33.08
N ARG A 122 -11.91 22.91 -32.47
CA ARG A 122 -10.75 22.29 -31.80
C ARG A 122 -9.92 21.36 -32.69
N MET A 123 -10.47 20.94 -33.83
CA MET A 123 -9.76 20.14 -34.83
C MET A 123 -8.94 20.99 -35.82
N ILE A 124 -8.96 22.32 -35.66
CA ILE A 124 -8.14 23.22 -36.45
C ILE A 124 -6.71 23.17 -35.93
N ALA A 125 -5.78 22.76 -36.79
CA ALA A 125 -4.37 22.88 -36.49
C ALA A 125 -4.01 24.38 -36.32
N PRO A 126 -3.19 24.74 -35.31
CA PRO A 126 -2.85 26.13 -35.04
C PRO A 126 -2.32 26.83 -36.31
N GLY A 127 -2.95 27.94 -36.71
CA GLY A 127 -2.69 28.70 -37.94
C GLY A 127 -3.77 28.60 -39.04
N LEU A 128 -4.84 27.81 -38.84
CA LEU A 128 -5.94 27.62 -39.81
C LEU A 128 -7.28 28.20 -39.33
N GLU A 129 -7.27 29.07 -38.33
CA GLU A 129 -8.46 29.60 -37.65
C GLU A 129 -9.36 30.42 -38.58
N HIS A 130 -8.77 31.06 -39.59
CA HIS A 130 -9.45 31.85 -40.62
C HIS A 130 -10.48 31.05 -41.45
N ARG A 131 -10.40 29.71 -41.46
CA ARG A 131 -11.32 28.84 -42.21
C ARG A 131 -12.70 28.74 -41.58
N LEU A 132 -12.83 29.09 -40.30
CA LEU A 132 -14.12 29.14 -39.59
C LEU A 132 -14.90 30.41 -39.91
N GLU A 133 -14.20 31.52 -40.09
CA GLU A 133 -14.80 32.82 -40.39
C GLU A 133 -15.41 32.87 -41.80
N GLU A 134 -14.84 32.13 -42.75
CA GLU A 134 -15.34 32.05 -44.13
C GLU A 134 -16.60 31.17 -44.27
N LYS A 135 -16.84 30.26 -43.32
CA LYS A 135 -17.95 29.30 -43.35
C LYS A 135 -19.23 29.77 -42.63
N ARG A 136 -19.19 30.91 -41.92
CA ARG A 136 -20.30 31.43 -41.10
C ARG A 136 -21.15 32.45 -41.85
#